data_AF-A0A8I1RBA7-F1
#
_entry.id   AF-A0A8I1RBA7-F1
#
_cell.length_a   1.000
_cell.length_b   1.000
_cell.length_c   1.000
_cell.angle_alpha   90.00
_cell.angle_beta   90.00
_cell.angle_gamma   90.00
#
_symmetry.space_group_name_H-M   'P 1'
#
loop_
_entity.id
_entity.type
_entity.pdbx_description
1 polymer ?
#
loop_
_entity_poly.entity_id
_entity_poly.type
_entity_poly.pdbx_seq_one_letter_code
_entity_poly.pdbx_strand_id
1 'polypeptide(L)'
;MIYEFKSRATGSVIMTKPVAEWILGIVGKAPGRTGIITVDQMPAAVAALRRAIEGEKQAQREAEKADSVSAADAADAEDDDYPISLARRAFPFIELLETSHAAGKDVTWGV
;
A
#
# COMPACT_ATOMS: atom_id res chain seq x y z
N MET A 1 4.11 5.57 -16.14
CA MET A 1 3.72 4.14 -16.23
C MET A 1 2.71 3.86 -15.14
N ILE A 2 1.69 3.07 -15.45
CA ILE A 2 0.63 2.68 -14.52
C ILE A 2 0.73 1.16 -14.39
N TYR A 3 0.53 0.65 -13.18
CA TYR A 3 0.42 -0.78 -12.92
C TYR A 3 -1.06 -1.16 -12.88
N GLU A 4 -1.39 -2.27 -13.52
CA GLU A 4 -2.71 -2.90 -13.42
C GLU A 4 -2.51 -4.31 -12.88
N PHE A 5 -2.93 -4.51 -11.63
CA PHE A 5 -2.94 -5.81 -10.98
C PHE A 5 -4.28 -6.49 -11.26
N LYS A 6 -4.24 -7.64 -11.92
CA LYS A 6 -5.41 -8.38 -12.37
C LYS A 6 -5.55 -9.68 -11.58
N SER A 7 -6.77 -9.96 -11.15
CA SER A 7 -7.21 -11.25 -10.65
C SER A 7 -8.39 -11.75 -11.46
N ARG A 8 -8.40 -13.05 -11.76
CA ARG A 8 -9.57 -13.68 -12.39
C ARG A 8 -10.77 -13.77 -11.44
N ALA A 9 -10.59 -13.52 -10.15
CA ALA A 9 -11.64 -13.60 -9.14
C ALA A 9 -12.42 -12.28 -8.97
N THR A 10 -11.74 -11.14 -9.05
CA THR A 10 -12.29 -9.84 -8.59
C THR A 10 -12.09 -8.68 -9.55
N GLY A 11 -11.38 -8.87 -10.67
CA GLY A 11 -11.11 -7.80 -11.63
C GLY A 11 -9.71 -7.23 -11.46
N SER A 12 -9.55 -5.90 -11.56
CA SER A 12 -8.25 -5.26 -11.50
C SER A 12 -8.17 -4.05 -10.59
N VAL A 13 -6.98 -3.84 -10.02
CA VAL A 13 -6.60 -2.65 -9.26
C VAL A 13 -5.52 -1.92 -10.02
N ILE A 14 -5.77 -0.63 -10.29
CA ILE A 14 -4.87 0.22 -11.06
C ILE A 14 -4.16 1.19 -10.12
N MET A 15 -2.85 1.30 -10.24
CA MET A 15 -2.02 2.13 -9.37
C MET A 15 -0.97 2.91 -10.16
N THR A 16 -0.62 4.11 -9.68
CA THR A 16 0.51 4.86 -10.24
C THR A 16 1.82 4.14 -9.94
N LYS A 17 2.82 4.29 -10.81
CA LYS A 17 4.15 3.67 -10.65
C LYS A 17 4.73 3.82 -9.23
N PRO A 18 4.80 5.03 -8.62
CA PRO A 18 5.42 5.19 -7.32
C PRO A 18 4.74 4.36 -6.22
N VAL A 19 3.41 4.32 -6.25
CA VAL A 19 2.60 3.59 -5.27
C VAL A 19 2.76 2.07 -5.46
N ALA A 20 2.70 1.61 -6.70
CA ALA A 20 2.84 0.20 -7.03
C ALA A 20 4.23 -0.34 -6.65
N GLU A 21 5.30 0.37 -7.01
CA GLU A 21 6.67 -0.06 -6.72
C GLU A 21 6.96 -0.09 -5.22
N TRP A 22 6.38 0.86 -4.47
CA TRP A 22 6.47 0.86 -3.03
C TRP A 22 5.74 -0.32 -2.38
N ILE A 23 4.49 -0.60 -2.79
CA ILE A 23 3.73 -1.77 -2.32
C ILE A 23 4.44 -3.08 -2.68
N LEU A 24 4.98 -3.20 -3.90
CA LEU A 24 5.75 -4.36 -4.32
C LEU A 24 7.01 -4.53 -3.46
N GLY A 25 7.68 -3.43 -3.11
CA GLY A 25 8.80 -3.43 -2.17
C GLY A 25 8.43 -3.99 -0.80
N ILE A 26 7.28 -3.57 -0.23
CA ILE A 26 6.78 -4.09 1.06
C ILE A 26 6.47 -5.59 0.98
N VAL A 27 5.89 -6.04 -0.14
CA VAL A 27 5.55 -7.45 -0.38
C VAL A 27 6.79 -8.30 -0.68
N GLY A 28 7.95 -7.70 -0.91
CA GLY A 28 9.18 -8.40 -1.26
C GLY A 28 9.22 -8.85 -2.73
N LYS A 29 8.50 -8.15 -3.61
CA LYS A 29 8.48 -8.39 -5.05
C LYS A 29 9.30 -7.34 -5.78
N ALA A 30 10.09 -7.77 -6.76
CA ALA A 30 10.81 -6.84 -7.61
C ALA A 30 9.82 -6.03 -8.46
N PRO A 31 9.90 -4.68 -8.44
CA PRO A 31 9.12 -3.86 -9.35
C PRO A 31 9.55 -4.15 -10.80
N GLY A 32 8.58 -4.25 -11.70
CA GLY A 32 8.85 -4.64 -13.08
C GLY A 32 7.61 -4.60 -13.95
N ARG A 33 7.83 -4.66 -15.27
CA ARG A 33 6.75 -4.59 -16.27
C ARG A 33 5.75 -5.72 -16.13
N THR A 34 6.20 -6.89 -15.68
CA THR A 34 5.40 -8.10 -15.51
C THR A 34 5.70 -8.76 -14.16
N GLY A 35 4.73 -9.51 -13.64
CA GLY A 35 4.95 -10.36 -12.47
C GLY A 35 3.69 -11.01 -11.93
N ILE A 36 3.88 -11.79 -10.86
CA ILE A 36 2.84 -12.61 -10.23
C ILE A 36 3.02 -12.67 -8.71
N ILE A 37 1.89 -12.64 -8.02
CA ILE A 37 1.74 -13.03 -6.61
C ILE A 37 0.87 -14.28 -6.60
N THR A 38 1.47 -15.40 -6.20
CA THR A 38 0.75 -16.68 -6.14
C THR A 38 -0.16 -16.74 -4.92
N VAL A 39 -1.19 -17.59 -4.95
CA VAL A 39 -2.11 -17.81 -3.81
C VAL A 39 -1.33 -18.01 -2.50
N ASP A 40 -0.31 -18.86 -2.49
CA ASP A 40 0.50 -19.14 -1.30
C ASP A 40 1.26 -17.92 -0.75
N GLN A 41 1.53 -16.93 -1.61
CA GLN A 41 2.24 -15.70 -1.23
C GLN A 41 1.30 -14.62 -0.69
N MET A 42 0.00 -14.69 -0.99
CA MET A 42 -0.97 -13.65 -0.63
C MET A 42 -1.10 -13.43 0.88
N PRO A 43 -1.17 -14.46 1.73
CA PRO A 43 -1.27 -14.24 3.18
C PRO A 43 -0.06 -13.48 3.74
N ALA A 44 1.16 -13.83 3.28
CA ALA A 44 2.38 -13.15 3.69
C ALA A 44 2.43 -11.71 3.17
N ALA A 45 1.99 -11.47 1.93
CA ALA A 45 1.89 -10.15 1.33
C ALA A 45 0.94 -9.23 2.10
N VAL A 46 -0.27 -9.72 2.43
CA VAL A 46 -1.27 -8.98 3.21
C VAL A 46 -0.72 -8.65 4.61
N ALA A 47 -0.07 -9.61 5.27
CA ALA A 47 0.53 -9.38 6.59
C ALA A 47 1.68 -8.35 6.55
N ALA A 48 2.49 -8.33 5.49
CA ALA A 48 3.53 -7.32 5.31
C ALA A 48 2.94 -5.92 5.13
N LEU A 49 1.90 -5.79 4.29
CA LEU A 49 1.22 -4.52 4.04
C LEU A 49 0.53 -3.97 5.29
N ARG A 50 -0.17 -4.82 6.06
CA ARG A 50 -0.79 -4.42 7.32
C ARG A 50 0.24 -3.94 8.35
N ARG A 51 1.39 -4.61 8.44
CA ARG A 51 2.51 -4.16 9.31
C ARG A 51 3.09 -2.83 8.87
N ALA A 52 3.28 -2.60 7.57
CA ALA A 52 3.78 -1.34 7.05
C ALA A 52 2.81 -0.17 7.33
N ILE A 53 1.50 -0.41 7.20
CA ILE A 53 0.45 0.57 7.55
C ILE A 53 0.51 0.95 9.04
N GLU A 54 0.65 -0.04 9.93
CA GLU A 54 0.74 0.25 11.37
C GLU A 54 2.05 0.98 11.71
N GLY A 55 3.16 0.64 11.06
CA GLY A 55 4.44 1.34 11.21
C GLY A 55 4.36 2.82 10.79
N GLU A 56 3.72 3.13 9.66
CA GLU A 56 3.48 4.50 9.21
C GLU A 56 2.66 5.29 10.25
N LYS A 57 1.59 4.68 10.75
CA LYS A 57 0.72 5.31 11.76
C LYS A 57 1.46 5.60 13.07
N GLN A 58 2.39 4.75 13.47
CA GLN A 58 3.21 4.97 14.66
C GLN A 58 4.22 6.10 14.45
N ALA A 59 4.89 6.14 13.30
CA ALA A 59 5.83 7.21 12.95
C ALA A 59 5.14 8.58 12.87
N GLN A 60 3.92 8.66 12.30
CA GLN A 60 3.13 9.89 12.28
C GLN A 60 2.83 10.40 13.69
N ARG A 61 2.37 9.51 14.59
CA ARG A 61 2.07 9.86 15.99
C ARG A 61 3.29 10.30 16.79
N GLU A 62 4.47 9.80 16.46
CA GLU A 62 5.73 10.20 17.10
C GLU A 62 6.20 11.56 16.58
N ALA A 63 6.05 11.83 15.28
CA ALA A 63 6.34 13.13 14.68
C ALA A 63 5.42 14.24 15.23
N GLU A 64 4.11 13.98 15.32
CA GLU A 64 3.12 14.91 15.90
C GLU A 64 3.44 15.25 17.38
N LYS A 65 3.99 14.29 18.14
CA LYS A 65 4.38 14.51 19.53
C LYS A 65 5.68 15.30 19.66
N ALA A 66 6.62 15.12 18.74
CA ALA A 66 7.89 15.86 18.73
C ALA A 66 7.69 17.34 18.35
N ASP A 67 6.72 17.63 17.48
CA ASP A 67 6.40 19.00 17.05
C ASP A 67 5.60 19.80 18.10
N SER A 68 4.93 19.11 19.04
CA SER A 68 4.16 19.72 20.13
C SER A 68 5.00 20.40 21.23
N VAL A 69 6.34 20.37 21.15
CA VAL A 69 7.28 21.00 22.11
C VAL A 69 7.75 22.39 21.64
N SER A 70 7.42 22.81 20.41
CA SER A 70 7.70 24.16 19.91
C SER A 70 6.42 24.99 19.89
N ALA A 71 6.27 25.84 20.90
CA ALA A 71 5.07 26.63 21.16
C ALA A 71 4.75 27.69 20.09
N ALA A 72 3.44 27.96 19.96
CA ALA A 72 2.87 29.27 19.62
C ALA A 72 3.11 29.83 18.21
N ASP A 73 2.39 29.31 17.22
CA ASP A 73 1.72 30.18 16.23
C ASP A 73 0.52 29.45 15.62
N ALA A 74 -0.64 29.68 16.22
CA ALA A 74 -1.92 29.20 15.72
C ALA A 74 -2.44 30.19 14.68
N ALA A 75 -2.03 30.04 13.41
CA ALA A 75 -2.79 30.44 12.21
C ALA A 75 -1.94 30.31 10.92
N ASP A 76 -1.34 29.16 10.62
CA ASP A 76 -0.99 28.83 9.23
C ASP A 76 -0.60 27.35 9.02
N ALA A 77 -1.32 26.41 9.65
CA ALA A 77 -1.18 24.99 9.32
C ALA A 77 -2.02 24.64 8.07
N GLU A 78 -1.98 25.48 7.03
CA GLU A 78 -2.44 25.15 5.67
C GLU A 78 -1.24 24.63 4.86
N ASP A 79 -0.63 23.53 5.28
CA ASP A 79 0.25 22.68 4.43
C ASP A 79 0.70 21.44 5.20
N ASP A 80 -0.24 20.72 5.82
CA ASP A 80 0.04 19.35 6.26
C ASP A 80 -0.01 18.46 5.02
N ASP A 81 1.10 18.51 4.27
CA ASP A 81 1.40 17.89 2.98
C ASP A 81 1.46 16.35 3.08
N TYR A 82 0.57 15.73 3.85
CA TYR A 82 0.41 14.27 3.92
C TYR A 82 -0.28 13.81 2.65
N PRO A 83 0.48 13.36 1.63
CA PRO A 83 -0.07 13.08 0.33
C PRO A 83 -0.67 11.68 0.43
N ILE A 84 -1.90 11.53 0.94
CA ILE A 84 -2.68 10.28 1.05
C ILE A 84 -1.92 9.12 1.77
N SER A 85 -2.35 8.72 2.97
CA SER A 85 -1.69 7.63 3.73
C SER A 85 -1.52 6.31 2.96
N LEU A 86 -0.48 5.53 3.29
CA LEU A 86 -0.25 4.17 2.80
C LEU A 86 -1.52 3.34 2.88
N ALA A 87 -2.22 3.45 4.02
CA ALA A 87 -3.45 2.73 4.29
C ALA A 87 -4.48 2.93 3.18
N ARG A 88 -4.70 4.18 2.76
CA ARG A 88 -5.72 4.53 1.77
C ARG A 88 -5.37 4.03 0.37
N ARG A 89 -4.08 3.91 0.06
CA ARG A 89 -3.59 3.40 -1.23
C ARG A 89 -3.49 1.89 -1.27
N ALA A 90 -3.07 1.25 -0.18
CA ALA A 90 -2.87 -0.19 -0.10
C ALA A 90 -4.18 -0.94 0.10
N PHE A 91 -5.24 -0.31 0.62
CA PHE A 91 -6.51 -0.98 0.91
C PHE A 91 -7.14 -1.71 -0.29
N PRO A 92 -7.32 -1.08 -1.48
CA PRO A 92 -7.86 -1.79 -2.65
C PRO A 92 -7.00 -2.99 -3.07
N PHE A 93 -5.68 -2.89 -2.90
CA PHE A 93 -4.76 -3.98 -3.22
C PHE A 93 -4.83 -5.12 -2.19
N ILE A 94 -5.01 -4.80 -0.90
CA ILE A 94 -5.25 -5.79 0.16
C ILE A 94 -6.56 -6.54 -0.10
N GLU A 95 -7.65 -5.83 -0.41
CA GLU A 95 -8.93 -6.47 -0.75
C GLU A 95 -8.82 -7.38 -1.98
N LEU A 96 -8.06 -6.95 -3.00
CA LEU A 96 -7.77 -7.76 -4.18
C LEU A 96 -7.06 -9.06 -3.78
N LEU A 97 -6.01 -8.99 -2.94
CA LEU A 97 -5.27 -10.17 -2.48
C LEU A 97 -6.13 -11.10 -1.61
N GLU A 98 -6.89 -10.57 -0.66
CA GLU A 98 -7.74 -11.37 0.24
C GLU A 98 -8.82 -12.11 -0.54
N THR A 99 -9.49 -11.43 -1.48
CA THR A 99 -10.54 -12.06 -2.28
C THR A 99 -9.96 -13.05 -3.30
N SER A 100 -8.80 -12.74 -3.89
CA SER A 100 -8.10 -13.66 -4.81
C SER A 100 -7.64 -14.91 -4.09
N HIS A 101 -7.12 -14.77 -2.87
CA HIS A 101 -6.74 -15.88 -2.01
C HIS A 101 -7.94 -16.76 -1.67
N ALA A 102 -9.06 -16.16 -1.24
CA ALA A 102 -10.30 -16.89 -0.96
C ALA A 102 -10.82 -17.67 -2.18
N ALA A 103 -10.61 -17.15 -3.39
CA ALA A 103 -11.00 -17.79 -4.64
C ALA A 103 -9.91 -18.73 -5.22
N GLY A 104 -8.75 -18.85 -4.58
CA GLY A 104 -7.61 -19.65 -5.06
C GLY A 104 -7.10 -19.21 -6.43
N LYS A 105 -7.06 -17.89 -6.70
CA LYS A 105 -6.57 -17.31 -7.96
C LYS A 105 -5.36 -16.43 -7.70
N ASP A 106 -4.39 -16.50 -8.60
CA ASP A 106 -3.21 -15.65 -8.58
C ASP A 106 -3.53 -14.20 -9.00
N VAL A 107 -2.72 -13.27 -8.52
CA VAL A 107 -2.73 -11.87 -8.98
C VAL A 107 -1.54 -11.64 -9.90
N THR A 108 -1.78 -11.09 -11.08
CA THR A 108 -0.76 -10.86 -12.12
C THR A 108 -0.77 -9.42 -12.61
N TRP A 109 0.35 -8.94 -13.16
CA TRP A 109 0.40 -7.65 -13.86
C TRP A 109 1.29 -7.75 -15.09
N GLY A 110 1.06 -6.84 -16.06
CA GLY A 110 1.83 -6.79 -17.30
C GLY A 110 1.49 -7.86 -18.34
N VAL A 111 0.37 -8.56 -18.14
CA VAL A 111 -0.25 -9.50 -19.08
C VAL A 111 -1.30 -8.83 -19.96
#